data_AF-X1BX92-F1
#
_entry.id   AF-X1BX92-F1
#
_cell.length_a   1.000
_cell.length_b   1.000
_cell.length_c   1.000
_cell.angle_alpha   90.00
_cell.angle_beta   90.00
_cell.angle_gamma   90.00
#
_symmetry.space_group_name_H-M   'P 1'
#
loop_
_entity.id
_entity.type
_entity.pdbx_description
1 polymer ?
#
loop_
_entity_poly.entity_id
_entity_poly.type
_entity_poly.pdbx_seq_one_letter_code
_entity_poly.pdbx_strand_id
1 'polypeptide(L)'
;MAEEAVNLTNTEEEQAIPEHLPVLPLHQGVLFPELTVPLLVSRPDHIKLIDEALVKDRALVAVAQRDNTVEKPALVDLYRVGVAAFILKMSWRSSSVMSRLSFLNMDSI
;
A
#
# COMPACT_ATOMS: atom_id res chain seq x y z
N MET A 1 19.30 -20.83 42.18
CA MET A 1 20.38 -21.00 41.19
C MET A 1 19.68 -21.32 39.87
N ALA A 2 18.86 -20.43 39.29
CA ALA A 2 19.23 -19.22 38.57
C ALA A 2 20.40 -19.49 37.62
N GLU A 3 20.10 -19.67 36.33
CA GLU A 3 20.75 -18.96 35.22
C GLU A 3 19.73 -18.72 34.12
N GLU A 4 19.50 -17.44 33.87
CA GLU A 4 18.68 -16.84 32.84
C GLU A 4 19.66 -16.42 31.74
N ALA A 5 19.59 -17.06 30.57
CA ALA A 5 20.28 -16.58 29.38
C ALA A 5 19.22 -16.04 28.42
N VAL A 6 18.97 -14.75 28.59
CA VAL A 6 18.26 -13.90 27.63
C VAL A 6 19.02 -13.96 26.29
N ASN A 7 18.37 -14.42 25.22
CA ASN A 7 18.84 -14.13 23.87
C ASN A 7 17.94 -13.08 23.23
N LEU A 8 18.46 -11.84 23.23
CA LEU A 8 17.97 -10.72 22.45
C LEU A 8 18.47 -10.91 21.02
N THR A 9 17.59 -11.22 20.08
CA THR A 9 17.70 -10.71 18.71
C THR A 9 16.32 -10.82 18.09
N ASN A 10 15.80 -9.66 17.70
CA ASN A 10 14.54 -9.50 17.02
C ASN A 10 14.43 -10.53 15.89
N THR A 11 13.43 -11.41 15.98
CA THR A 11 12.97 -12.13 14.82
C THR A 11 12.50 -11.07 13.85
N GLU A 12 13.30 -10.79 12.81
CA GLU A 12 12.81 -10.22 11.58
C GLU A 12 11.66 -11.15 11.17
N GLU A 13 10.43 -10.73 11.46
CA GLU A 13 9.25 -11.45 11.02
C GLU A 13 9.44 -11.62 9.53
N GLU A 14 9.67 -12.85 9.07
CA GLU A 14 9.67 -13.19 7.67
C GLU A 14 8.25 -12.90 7.21
N GLN A 15 8.02 -11.65 6.78
CA GLN A 15 6.71 -11.15 6.40
C GLN A 15 6.34 -11.92 5.13
N ALA A 16 5.66 -13.04 5.32
CA ALA A 16 5.29 -13.94 4.26
C ALA A 16 4.41 -13.16 3.29
N ILE A 17 4.82 -13.12 2.02
CA ILE A 17 4.06 -12.48 0.96
C ILE A 17 2.81 -13.34 0.72
N PRO A 18 1.60 -12.83 0.99
CA PRO A 18 0.37 -13.62 0.81
C PRO A 18 0.14 -13.93 -0.67
N GLU A 19 -0.55 -15.05 -0.95
CA GLU A 19 -0.86 -15.48 -2.33
C GLU A 19 -1.75 -14.48 -3.09
N HIS A 20 -2.56 -13.71 -2.36
CA HIS A 20 -3.47 -12.73 -2.91
C HIS A 20 -3.14 -11.34 -2.39
N LEU A 21 -2.65 -10.49 -3.28
CA LEU A 21 -2.26 -9.12 -2.99
C LEU A 21 -3.05 -8.13 -3.84
N PRO A 22 -3.38 -6.96 -3.26
CA PRO A 22 -3.91 -5.87 -4.04
C PRO A 22 -2.85 -5.36 -5.03
N VAL A 23 -3.28 -5.10 -6.26
CA VAL A 23 -2.40 -4.62 -7.34
C VAL A 23 -2.51 -3.10 -7.45
N LEU A 24 -1.42 -2.39 -7.16
CA LEU A 24 -1.31 -0.95 -7.33
C LEU A 24 -0.74 -0.63 -8.73
N PRO A 25 -1.54 -0.10 -9.65
CA PRO A 25 -1.05 0.26 -10.97
C PRO A 25 -0.24 1.56 -10.90
N LEU A 26 1.01 1.51 -11.34
CA LEU A 26 1.91 2.66 -11.45
C LEU A 26 1.67 3.36 -12.79
N HIS A 27 1.24 4.62 -12.72
CA HIS A 27 1.07 5.47 -13.91
C HIS A 27 2.40 5.97 -14.46
N GLN A 28 3.43 6.11 -13.62
CA GLN A 28 4.76 6.54 -14.02
C GLN A 28 5.83 5.75 -13.29
N GLY A 29 6.82 5.29 -14.05
CA GLY A 29 7.98 4.58 -13.53
C GLY A 29 7.72 3.12 -13.17
N VAL A 30 8.77 2.49 -12.69
CA VAL A 30 8.78 1.12 -12.16
C VAL A 30 9.47 1.13 -10.80
N LEU A 31 9.04 0.26 -9.90
CA LEU A 31 9.77 -0.01 -8.67
C LEU A 31 10.76 -1.14 -8.91
N PHE A 32 11.80 -1.18 -8.08
CA PHE A 32 12.71 -2.31 -7.99
C PHE A 32 12.73 -2.81 -6.54
N PRO A 33 13.06 -4.10 -6.32
CA PRO A 33 13.33 -4.62 -4.99
C PRO A 33 14.38 -3.76 -4.27
N GLU A 34 14.35 -3.77 -2.93
CA GLU A 34 15.22 -2.97 -2.06
C GLU A 34 15.04 -1.43 -2.14
N LEU A 35 14.15 -0.93 -3.02
CA LEU A 35 13.90 0.51 -3.11
C LEU A 35 12.78 0.96 -2.15
N THR A 36 13.10 1.98 -1.35
CA THR A 36 12.10 2.73 -0.59
C THR A 36 11.83 4.07 -1.26
N VAL A 37 10.62 4.24 -1.81
CA VAL A 37 10.22 5.49 -2.48
C VAL A 37 8.88 6.01 -1.95
N PRO A 38 8.73 7.32 -1.77
CA PRO A 38 7.43 7.90 -1.42
C PRO A 38 6.52 7.92 -2.66
N LEU A 39 5.35 7.29 -2.56
CA LEU A 39 4.33 7.33 -3.60
C LEU A 39 3.24 8.34 -3.24
N LEU A 40 2.91 9.22 -4.19
CA LEU A 40 1.80 10.16 -4.07
C LEU A 40 0.54 9.53 -4.63
N VAL A 41 -0.47 9.37 -3.78
CA VAL A 41 -1.74 8.75 -4.15
C VAL A 41 -2.87 9.75 -3.94
N SER A 42 -3.54 10.11 -5.03
CA SER A 42 -4.64 11.07 -5.04
C SER A 42 -5.97 10.46 -5.46
N ARG A 43 -5.96 9.27 -6.07
CA ARG A 43 -7.15 8.65 -6.66
C ARG A 43 -7.93 7.86 -5.60
N PRO A 44 -9.25 8.02 -5.53
CA PRO A 44 -10.07 7.35 -4.52
C PRO A 44 -9.97 5.83 -4.60
N ASP A 45 -9.86 5.28 -5.82
CA ASP A 45 -9.71 3.84 -6.06
C ASP A 45 -8.39 3.30 -5.47
N HIS A 46 -7.31 4.08 -5.60
CA HIS A 46 -5.99 3.70 -5.08
C HIS A 46 -5.94 3.87 -3.55
N ILE A 47 -6.59 4.90 -3.00
CA ILE A 47 -6.68 5.11 -1.55
C ILE A 47 -7.40 3.92 -0.89
N LYS A 48 -8.53 3.49 -1.46
CA LYS A 48 -9.26 2.31 -0.96
C LYS A 48 -8.42 1.04 -1.03
N LEU A 49 -7.71 0.83 -2.13
CA LEU A 49 -6.83 -0.32 -2.31
C LEU A 49 -5.70 -0.36 -1.27
N ILE A 50 -5.12 0.81 -0.96
CA ILE A 50 -4.08 0.94 0.06
C ILE A 50 -4.66 0.72 1.46
N ASP A 51 -5.86 1.24 1.74
CA ASP A 51 -6.56 1.02 3.01
C ASP A 51 -6.82 -0.47 3.25
N GLU A 52 -7.33 -1.18 2.24
CA GLU A 52 -7.51 -2.64 2.30
C GLU A 52 -6.19 -3.39 2.52
N ALA A 53 -5.11 -2.97 1.85
CA ALA A 53 -3.77 -3.54 2.05
C ALA A 53 -3.26 -3.32 3.47
N LEU A 54 -3.50 -2.13 4.05
CA LEU A 54 -3.08 -1.75 5.40
C LEU A 54 -3.81 -2.55 6.48
N VAL A 55 -5.07 -2.93 6.26
CA VAL A 55 -5.86 -3.76 7.20
C VAL A 55 -5.43 -5.22 7.19
N LYS A 56 -4.94 -5.73 6.04
CA LYS A 56 -4.44 -7.10 5.89
C LYS A 56 -2.95 -7.18 6.27
N ASP A 57 -2.11 -7.63 5.34
CA ASP A 57 -0.69 -7.93 5.57
C ASP A 57 0.24 -6.74 5.33
N ARG A 58 -0.32 -5.53 5.11
CA ARG A 58 0.41 -4.31 4.72
C ARG A 58 1.27 -4.48 3.47
N ALA A 59 0.95 -5.47 2.65
CA ALA A 59 1.65 -5.83 1.44
C ALA A 59 0.79 -5.48 0.22
N LEU A 60 1.43 -5.04 -0.86
CA LEU A 60 0.81 -4.80 -2.16
C LEU A 60 1.78 -5.20 -3.28
N VAL A 61 1.25 -5.34 -4.49
CA VAL A 61 2.09 -5.50 -5.69
C VAL A 61 1.99 -4.24 -6.53
N ALA A 62 3.12 -3.57 -6.73
CA ALA A 62 3.22 -2.44 -7.62
C ALA A 62 3.53 -2.93 -9.04
N VAL A 63 2.66 -2.60 -9.99
CA VAL A 63 2.75 -3.07 -11.38
C VAL A 63 2.71 -1.89 -12.31
N ALA A 64 3.63 -1.85 -13.28
CA ALA A 64 3.58 -0.83 -14.31
C ALA A 64 2.41 -1.05 -15.28
N GLN A 65 1.87 0.05 -15.78
CA GLN A 65 0.88 0.03 -16.85
C GLN A 65 1.59 0.00 -18.21
N ARG A 66 0.98 -0.66 -19.19
CA ARG A 66 1.47 -0.65 -20.59
C ARG A 66 1.20 0.68 -21.27
N ASP A 67 -0.01 1.22 -21.04
CA ASP A 67 -0.45 2.49 -21.57
C ASP A 67 -0.82 3.42 -20.42
N ASN A 68 -0.02 4.46 -20.22
CA ASN A 68 -0.21 5.42 -19.14
C ASN A 68 -1.38 6.38 -19.42
N THR A 69 -1.94 6.41 -20.64
CA THR A 69 -3.11 7.24 -20.96
C THR A 69 -4.41 6.65 -20.40
N VAL A 70 -4.41 5.37 -20.04
CA VAL A 70 -5.57 4.67 -19.50
C VAL A 70 -5.73 5.03 -18.03
N GLU A 71 -6.81 5.74 -17.71
CA GLU A 71 -7.06 6.14 -16.33
C GLU A 71 -7.44 4.92 -15.47
N LYS A 72 -8.29 4.01 -15.94
CA LYS A 72 -8.67 2.80 -15.19
C LYS A 72 -8.13 1.56 -15.91
N PRO A 73 -6.87 1.16 -15.67
CA PRO A 73 -6.29 0.00 -16.33
C PRO A 73 -7.02 -1.27 -15.91
N ALA A 74 -7.38 -2.09 -16.89
CA ALA A 74 -7.80 -3.46 -16.64
C ALA A 74 -6.58 -4.36 -16.46
N LEU A 75 -6.79 -5.60 -15.98
CA LEU A 75 -5.70 -6.57 -15.80
C LEU A 75 -4.89 -6.85 -17.09
N VAL A 76 -5.50 -6.64 -18.26
CA VAL A 76 -4.85 -6.82 -19.57
C VAL A 76 -3.89 -5.67 -19.92
N ASP A 77 -4.11 -4.49 -19.33
CA ASP A 77 -3.31 -3.28 -19.56
C ASP A 77 -2.09 -3.21 -18.64
N LEU A 78 -1.98 -4.16 -17.70
CA LEU A 78 -0.87 -4.28 -16.77
C LEU A 78 0.21 -5.22 -17.30
N TYR A 79 1.43 -5.03 -16.83
CA TYR A 79 2.47 -6.05 -16.99
C TYR A 79 2.19 -7.25 -16.05
N ARG A 80 2.58 -8.46 -16.48
CA ARG A 80 2.40 -9.67 -15.66
C ARG A 80 3.41 -9.78 -14.51
N VAL A 81 4.48 -8.99 -14.57
CA VAL A 81 5.55 -8.94 -13.58
C VAL A 81 5.50 -7.58 -12.91
N GLY A 82 5.60 -7.58 -11.58
CA GLY A 82 5.64 -6.39 -10.75
C GLY A 82 6.46 -6.65 -9.49
N VAL A 83 6.46 -5.68 -8.59
CA VAL A 83 7.24 -5.72 -7.35
C VAL A 83 6.30 -5.84 -6.17
N ALA A 84 6.47 -6.89 -5.37
CA ALA A 84 5.85 -6.97 -4.06
C ALA A 84 6.53 -5.97 -3.12
N ALA A 85 5.73 -5.14 -2.45
CA ALA A 85 6.21 -4.09 -1.58
C ALA A 85 5.34 -3.99 -0.32
N PHE A 86 5.98 -3.61 0.78
CA PHE A 86 5.31 -3.36 2.05
C PHE A 86 5.08 -1.87 2.27
N ILE A 87 3.93 -1.52 2.82
CA ILE A 87 3.59 -0.15 3.16
C ILE A 87 4.22 0.18 4.51
N LEU A 88 5.33 0.91 4.47
CA LEU A 88 6.03 1.36 5.68
C LEU A 88 5.22 2.39 6.48
N LYS A 89 4.67 3.39 5.79
CA LYS A 89 3.94 4.48 6.39
C LYS A 89 3.04 5.16 5.37
N MET A 90 1.80 5.45 5.76
CA MET A 90 0.90 6.33 5.04
C MET A 90 0.89 7.69 5.73
N SER A 91 1.07 8.77 4.97
CA SER A 91 0.94 10.13 5.48
C SER A 91 0.08 10.97 4.53
N TRP A 92 -0.89 11.66 5.12
CA TRP A 92 -1.72 12.60 4.38
C TRP A 92 -0.93 13.89 4.20
N ARG A 93 -0.48 14.14 2.98
CA ARG A 93 0.10 15.44 2.64
C ARG A 93 -1.05 16.43 2.51
N SER A 94 -1.33 17.13 3.61
CA SER A 94 -2.42 18.08 3.75
C SER A 94 -2.51 19.03 2.54
N SER A 95 -3.63 18.93 1.82
CA SER A 95 -4.11 19.90 0.85
C SER A 95 -5.61 20.05 1.12
N SER A 96 -5.98 20.76 2.17
CA SER A 96 -7.27 21.42 2.48
C SER A 96 -8.63 20.77 2.12
N VAL A 97 -8.72 19.52 1.66
CA VAL A 97 -9.97 18.84 1.28
C VAL A 97 -10.30 17.69 2.22
N MET A 98 -10.17 17.92 3.52
CA MET A 98 -10.88 17.16 4.56
C MET A 98 -11.78 18.11 5.37
N SER A 99 -12.36 19.11 4.71
CA SER A 99 -13.13 20.16 5.39
C SER A 99 -14.65 20.06 5.25
N ARG A 100 -15.23 18.94 4.74
CA ARG A 100 -16.69 18.89 4.54
C ARG A 100 -17.40 17.53 4.55
N LEU A 101 -16.77 16.41 4.93
CA LEU A 101 -17.44 15.09 4.85
C LEU A 101 -17.42 14.25 6.14
N SER A 102 -16.99 14.81 7.27
CA SER A 102 -17.00 14.10 8.58
C SER A 102 -18.00 14.66 9.61
N PHE A 103 -18.82 15.65 9.26
CA PHE A 103 -19.75 16.30 10.20
C PHE A 103 -21.24 16.21 9.82
N LEU A 104 -21.63 15.40 8.84
CA LEU A 104 -23.04 15.07 8.62
C LEU A 104 -23.20 13.56 8.61
N ASN A 105 -24.08 13.06 9.47
CA ASN A 105 -24.48 11.66 9.67
C ASN A 105 -23.75 10.91 10.81
N MET A 106 -23.79 11.44 12.04
CA MET A 106 -24.08 10.59 13.21
C MET A 106 -24.50 11.39 14.46
N ASP A 107 -25.44 12.33 14.32
CA ASP A 107 -26.21 12.84 15.48
C ASP A 107 -27.69 12.92 15.07
N SER A 108 -28.37 11.79 15.18
CA SER A 108 -29.82 11.75 15.38
C SER A 108 -30.12 10.50 16.20
N ILE A 109 -29.94 10.67 17.51
CA ILE A 109 -30.88 10.15 18.51
C ILE A 109 -32.13 11.02 18.43
#